data_AF-A0A7C6LYW6-F1
#
_entry.id   AF-A0A7C6LYW6-F1
#
_cell.length_a   1.000
_cell.length_b   1.000
_cell.length_c   1.000
_cell.angle_alpha   90.00
_cell.angle_beta   90.00
_cell.angle_gamma   90.00
#
_symmetry.space_group_name_H-M   'P 1'
#
loop_
_entity.id
_entity.type
_entity.pdbx_description
1 polymer ?
#
loop_
_entity_poly.entity_id
_entity_poly.type
_entity_poly.pdbx_seq_one_letter_code
_entity_poly.pdbx_strand_id
1 'polypeptide(L)'
;MIKCTRRIIFSLLFLLLAFLLVGCKTADTIKLNTEKESLMVGETYQLEATVVPEKAKYKWESSNEKVATVKDGLVTAVAPGRVTVRAISGKLTAAANFEIYGHLDTGYTDELKLTKSFAGKSFIADGIGEVELSQLVDGDTAHFRNKGERFTFTTRFLYINTPESTGRIDPWGKAASSFVGEILRGAEQIVLESSDGKAAQIDATGKRYLGLVWYRNSANEDFRLLNLEIVENAYSNYTGSTGANDNYVDTFIDAAYKAGTSRRRVFGEPDPSFNYTGEVIEVSIAEIRKNFDQYDDGSNLLIEAQIMRIVGDNLYLEDLEATDFDDEIKKAGIYIFSGYGSGLGALKVGTIVRFQCQAVLNDIYGMQLTNPKQVRILDNEDGAEVEYTEVPADFTSLVDYEGYVVIVRNVTVTSVGTPNDEGAYTIYCKTEANAEINFRIDGGAYPKLDYNSIQVGKIYNGIGGVSKFHDTYQVMIGNQTNGINDFVLVSE
;
A
#
# COMPACT_ATOMS: atom_id res chain seq x y z
N MET A 1 18.87 62.49 73.35
CA MET A 1 18.64 61.03 73.38
C MET A 1 18.84 60.48 71.96
N ILE A 2 19.76 59.52 71.83
CA ILE A 2 19.85 58.44 70.81
C ILE A 2 19.88 58.91 69.33
N LYS A 3 21.08 59.16 68.77
CA LYS A 3 21.89 58.26 67.90
C LYS A 3 21.16 57.77 66.64
N CYS A 4 21.68 58.13 65.46
CA CYS A 4 22.09 57.12 64.48
C CYS A 4 23.18 57.65 63.52
N THR A 5 24.23 56.84 63.45
CA THR A 5 25.53 56.94 62.78
C THR A 5 25.48 56.67 61.28
N ARG A 6 26.35 57.33 60.49
CA ARG A 6 27.40 56.62 59.71
C ARG A 6 28.41 57.57 59.08
N ARG A 7 29.68 57.17 59.19
CA ARG A 7 30.89 57.81 58.67
C ARG A 7 31.65 56.71 57.90
N ILE A 8 32.29 57.10 56.78
CA ILE A 8 33.45 56.45 56.11
C ILE A 8 33.03 55.18 55.29
N ILE A 9 33.38 55.01 54.01
CA ILE A 9 34.73 54.73 53.48
C ILE A 9 34.79 55.04 51.98
N PHE A 10 35.77 55.87 51.61
CA PHE A 10 36.37 56.04 50.29
C PHE A 10 37.12 54.75 49.90
N SER A 11 37.23 54.46 48.60
CA SER A 11 38.11 53.43 48.00
C SER A 11 37.55 52.01 47.97
N LEU A 12 36.75 51.70 46.93
CA LEU A 12 36.83 50.42 46.21
C LEU A 12 35.99 50.41 44.89
N LEU A 13 35.68 51.58 44.31
CA LEU A 13 34.81 51.69 43.13
C LEU A 13 35.58 52.12 41.85
N PHE A 14 36.85 51.75 41.75
CA PHE A 14 37.67 51.97 40.55
C PHE A 14 38.35 50.69 40.04
N LEU A 15 38.07 49.53 40.66
CA LEU A 15 38.64 48.23 40.28
C LEU A 15 37.58 47.14 40.00
N LEU A 16 36.30 47.54 39.87
CA LEU A 16 35.20 46.66 39.49
C LEU A 16 34.37 47.22 38.32
N LEU A 17 34.97 48.09 37.50
CA LEU A 17 34.36 48.67 36.30
C LEU A 17 35.29 48.58 35.07
N ALA A 18 36.17 47.59 35.04
CA ALA A 18 37.06 47.32 33.90
C ALA A 18 36.93 45.88 33.34
N PHE A 19 36.01 45.06 33.88
CA PHE A 19 35.81 43.67 33.43
C PHE A 19 34.39 43.34 32.96
N LEU A 20 33.54 44.36 32.71
CA LEU A 20 32.16 44.18 32.22
C LEU A 20 31.90 44.78 30.83
N LEU A 21 32.96 45.03 30.06
CA LEU A 21 32.88 45.39 28.63
C LEU A 21 33.60 44.36 27.76
N VAL A 22 33.42 43.07 28.05
CA VAL A 22 33.49 42.09 26.94
C VAL A 22 32.16 42.22 26.23
N GLY A 23 32.10 43.16 25.27
CA GLY A 23 30.97 43.26 24.37
C GLY A 23 30.70 41.87 23.81
N CYS A 24 29.48 41.37 23.99
CA CYS A 24 29.03 40.17 23.33
C CYS A 24 29.08 40.46 21.81
N LYS A 25 30.22 40.18 21.19
CA LYS A 25 30.36 40.26 19.74
C LYS A 25 29.49 39.13 19.21
N THR A 26 28.35 39.48 18.60
CA THR A 26 27.51 38.52 17.90
C THR A 26 28.40 37.76 16.91
N ALA A 27 28.37 36.43 16.97
CA ALA A 27 29.19 35.62 16.08
C ALA A 27 28.80 35.89 14.63
N ASP A 28 29.80 36.03 13.76
CA ASP A 28 29.54 36.18 12.33
C ASP A 28 28.83 34.91 11.83
N THR A 29 27.73 35.06 11.10
CA THR A 29 26.92 33.94 10.61
C THR A 29 26.42 34.20 9.20
N ILE A 30 26.13 33.11 8.47
CA ILE A 30 25.39 33.12 7.22
C ILE A 30 24.35 32.01 7.27
N LYS A 31 23.11 32.29 6.86
CA LYS A 31 22.01 31.34 6.81
C LYS A 31 21.24 31.49 5.50
N LEU A 32 20.70 30.39 5.00
CA LEU A 32 19.79 30.38 3.85
C LEU A 32 18.34 30.27 4.32
N ASN A 33 17.41 30.70 3.47
CA ASN A 33 15.97 30.55 3.67
C ASN A 33 15.48 29.09 3.60
N THR A 34 16.28 28.19 3.03
CA THR A 34 16.04 26.74 3.03
C THR A 34 17.35 25.95 3.08
N GLU A 35 17.28 24.72 3.61
CA GLU A 35 18.38 23.74 3.58
C GLU A 35 18.23 22.73 2.43
N LYS A 36 17.01 22.57 1.90
CA LYS A 36 16.73 21.66 0.79
C LYS A 36 15.52 22.09 -0.03
N GLU A 37 15.52 21.75 -1.32
CA GLU A 37 14.39 21.98 -2.22
C GLU A 37 14.37 20.93 -3.34
N SER A 38 13.21 20.70 -3.94
CA SER A 38 13.07 19.84 -5.14
C SER A 38 12.55 20.65 -6.32
N LEU A 39 13.10 20.44 -7.50
CA LEU A 39 12.69 21.13 -8.73
C LEU A 39 12.59 20.17 -9.91
N MET A 40 11.66 20.44 -10.80
CA MET A 40 11.66 19.87 -12.15
C MET A 40 12.66 20.62 -13.04
N VAL A 41 13.27 19.93 -14.00
CA VAL A 41 14.10 20.58 -15.02
C VAL A 41 13.35 21.75 -15.67
N GLY A 42 14.03 22.91 -15.72
CA GLY A 42 13.48 24.17 -16.22
C GLY A 42 12.90 25.09 -15.14
N GLU A 43 12.61 24.58 -13.93
CA GLU A 43 12.12 25.39 -12.83
C GLU A 43 13.23 26.21 -12.15
N THR A 44 12.82 27.21 -11.39
CA THR A 44 13.72 28.11 -10.66
C THR A 44 13.29 28.29 -9.22
N TYR A 45 14.26 28.52 -8.33
CA TYR A 45 14.02 28.83 -6.92
C TYR A 45 14.92 29.97 -6.44
N GLN A 46 14.37 30.93 -5.70
CA GLN A 46 15.14 32.04 -5.15
C GLN A 46 15.68 31.70 -3.75
N LEU A 47 16.99 31.53 -3.65
CA LEU A 47 17.68 31.50 -2.37
C LEU A 47 17.91 32.91 -1.85
N GLU A 48 17.71 33.07 -0.55
CA GLU A 48 18.01 34.30 0.18
C GLU A 48 19.04 33.99 1.27
N ALA A 49 20.13 34.76 1.32
CA ALA A 49 21.15 34.62 2.35
C ALA A 49 21.07 35.76 3.36
N THR A 50 20.90 35.41 4.64
CA THR A 50 20.98 36.34 5.77
C THR A 50 22.37 36.26 6.38
N VAL A 51 23.08 37.40 6.49
CA VAL A 51 24.46 37.45 6.98
C VAL A 51 24.61 38.40 8.16
N VAL A 52 25.40 38.00 9.16
CA VAL A 52 25.81 38.82 10.32
C VAL A 52 27.33 38.99 10.31
N PRO A 53 27.87 40.22 10.44
CA PRO A 53 27.17 41.49 10.52
C PRO A 53 26.41 41.81 9.22
N GLU A 54 25.29 42.52 9.38
CA GLU A 54 24.44 42.94 8.27
C GLU A 54 25.29 43.71 7.23
N LYS A 55 25.10 43.38 5.94
CA LYS A 55 25.87 43.89 4.76
C LYS A 55 27.22 43.22 4.47
N ALA A 56 27.60 42.15 5.17
CA ALA A 56 28.73 41.34 4.74
C ALA A 56 28.49 40.78 3.32
N LYS A 57 29.48 40.93 2.41
CA LYS A 57 29.39 40.46 1.02
C LYS A 57 29.54 38.94 0.97
N TYR A 58 28.76 38.31 0.11
CA TYR A 58 28.84 36.88 -0.17
C TYR A 58 28.77 36.60 -1.67
N LYS A 59 29.20 35.41 -2.07
CA LYS A 59 29.08 34.89 -3.44
C LYS A 59 28.24 33.60 -3.45
N TRP A 60 27.59 33.34 -4.57
CA TRP A 60 26.90 32.09 -4.84
C TRP A 60 27.80 31.12 -5.60
N GLU A 61 27.65 29.83 -5.33
CA GLU A 61 28.40 28.76 -5.98
C GLU A 61 27.52 27.51 -6.09
N SER A 62 27.51 26.86 -7.26
CA SER A 62 26.89 25.55 -7.46
C SER A 62 27.96 24.47 -7.49
N SER A 63 27.72 23.33 -6.83
CA SER A 63 28.64 22.19 -6.88
C SER A 63 28.67 21.50 -8.24
N ASN A 64 27.65 21.70 -9.09
CA ASN A 64 27.57 21.14 -10.43
C ASN A 64 26.62 21.96 -11.31
N GLU A 65 27.18 22.88 -12.10
CA GLU A 65 26.42 23.74 -13.02
C GLU A 65 25.72 22.99 -14.16
N LYS A 66 26.09 21.73 -14.42
CA LYS A 66 25.36 20.87 -15.38
C LYS A 66 24.01 20.39 -14.84
N VAL A 67 23.83 20.42 -13.51
CA VAL A 67 22.59 20.00 -12.83
C VAL A 67 21.77 21.22 -12.44
N ALA A 68 22.38 22.24 -11.82
CA ALA A 68 21.74 23.54 -11.60
C ALA A 68 22.75 24.69 -11.58
N THR A 69 22.37 25.81 -12.17
CA THR A 69 23.13 27.07 -12.10
C THR A 69 22.58 27.97 -11.01
N VAL A 70 23.40 28.88 -10.47
CA VAL A 70 22.95 29.91 -9.53
C VAL A 70 23.47 31.27 -9.94
N LYS A 71 22.59 32.26 -10.04
CA LYS A 71 22.94 33.66 -10.31
C LYS A 71 22.15 34.58 -9.40
N ASP A 72 22.84 35.40 -8.61
CA ASP A 72 22.21 36.34 -7.67
C ASP A 72 21.18 35.66 -6.74
N GLY A 73 21.45 34.40 -6.37
CA GLY A 73 20.59 33.56 -5.52
C GLY A 73 19.48 32.84 -6.27
N LEU A 74 19.21 33.19 -7.53
CA LEU A 74 18.28 32.46 -8.37
C LEU A 74 18.92 31.16 -8.85
N VAL A 75 18.43 30.03 -8.34
CA VAL A 75 18.79 28.69 -8.78
C VAL A 75 17.93 28.31 -9.97
N THR A 76 18.53 27.76 -11.02
CA THR A 76 17.84 27.27 -12.22
C THR A 76 18.19 25.81 -12.45
N ALA A 77 17.17 24.95 -12.52
CA ALA A 77 17.30 23.52 -12.75
C ALA A 77 17.64 23.24 -14.23
N VAL A 78 18.78 22.59 -14.48
CA VAL A 78 19.31 22.35 -15.84
C VAL A 78 19.13 20.90 -16.28
N ALA A 79 19.46 19.93 -15.42
CA ALA A 79 19.35 18.51 -15.72
C ALA A 79 19.07 17.71 -14.45
N PRO A 80 18.49 16.49 -14.55
CA PRO A 80 18.23 15.67 -13.38
C PRO A 80 19.52 15.36 -12.62
N GLY A 81 19.47 15.44 -11.29
CA GLY A 81 20.64 15.20 -10.45
C GLY A 81 20.53 15.80 -9.06
N ARG A 82 21.58 15.61 -8.28
CA ARG A 82 21.76 16.23 -6.96
C ARG A 82 22.81 17.33 -7.05
N VAL A 83 22.53 18.47 -6.44
CA VAL A 83 23.47 19.59 -6.44
C VAL A 83 23.36 20.38 -5.14
N THR A 84 24.50 20.82 -4.61
CA THR A 84 24.55 21.71 -3.45
C THR A 84 24.86 23.12 -3.93
N VAL A 85 23.98 24.07 -3.59
CA VAL A 85 24.20 25.50 -3.83
C VAL A 85 24.65 26.16 -2.53
N ARG A 86 25.69 26.99 -2.59
CA ARG A 86 26.33 27.60 -1.42
C ARG A 86 26.34 29.13 -1.51
N ALA A 87 26.09 29.78 -0.39
CA ALA A 87 26.44 31.18 -0.16
C ALA A 87 27.71 31.23 0.70
N ILE A 88 28.73 31.95 0.23
CA ILE A 88 30.05 32.01 0.87
C ILE A 88 30.39 33.46 1.22
N SER A 89 30.54 33.73 2.52
CA SER A 89 30.95 35.04 3.07
C SER A 89 32.26 34.88 3.86
N GLY A 90 33.39 35.15 3.21
CA GLY A 90 34.71 34.91 3.80
C GLY A 90 34.93 33.42 4.16
N LYS A 91 35.00 33.09 5.44
CA LYS A 91 35.12 31.71 5.95
C LYS A 91 33.76 31.05 6.26
N LEU A 92 32.68 31.82 6.26
CA LEU A 92 31.35 31.32 6.55
C LEU A 92 30.72 30.75 5.28
N THR A 93 30.05 29.61 5.42
CA THR A 93 29.34 28.94 4.33
C THR A 93 27.97 28.50 4.82
N ALA A 94 26.93 28.80 4.05
CA ALA A 94 25.63 28.16 4.16
C ALA A 94 25.34 27.43 2.86
N ALA A 95 24.64 26.30 2.96
CA ALA A 95 24.41 25.39 1.84
C ALA A 95 22.95 24.93 1.81
N ALA A 96 22.42 24.80 0.60
CA ALA A 96 21.12 24.18 0.33
C ALA A 96 21.30 23.05 -0.68
N ASN A 97 20.64 21.92 -0.46
CA ASN A 97 20.70 20.76 -1.34
C ASN A 97 19.46 20.72 -2.25
N PHE A 98 19.67 20.58 -3.56
CA PHE A 98 18.61 20.48 -4.54
C PHE A 98 18.56 19.08 -5.13
N GLU A 99 17.36 18.49 -5.15
CA GLU A 99 17.02 17.33 -5.98
C GLU A 99 16.35 17.83 -7.25
N ILE A 100 16.97 17.56 -8.41
CA ILE A 100 16.42 17.93 -9.71
C ILE A 100 15.88 16.68 -10.38
N TYR A 101 14.62 16.72 -10.80
CA TYR A 101 13.92 15.64 -11.48
C TYR A 101 13.61 15.97 -12.94
N GLY A 102 13.62 14.95 -13.79
CA GLY A 102 13.26 15.05 -15.19
C GLY A 102 11.75 14.93 -15.42
N HIS A 103 11.29 15.47 -16.55
CA HIS A 103 9.93 15.24 -17.03
C HIS A 103 9.77 13.79 -17.50
N LEU A 104 8.56 13.26 -17.34
CA LEU A 104 8.15 11.97 -17.89
C LEU A 104 7.23 12.23 -19.09
N ASP A 105 7.33 11.37 -20.09
CA ASP A 105 6.43 11.33 -21.24
C ASP A 105 6.29 9.85 -21.67
N THR A 106 5.31 9.58 -22.53
CA THR A 106 4.99 8.22 -22.99
C THR A 106 5.32 8.03 -24.47
N GLY A 107 6.33 8.72 -24.99
CA GLY A 107 6.63 8.74 -26.42
C GLY A 107 6.86 7.36 -27.04
N TYR A 108 7.52 6.43 -26.32
CA TYR A 108 7.72 5.07 -26.81
C TYR A 108 6.40 4.29 -26.88
N THR A 109 5.52 4.45 -25.88
CA THR A 109 4.17 3.86 -25.88
C THR A 109 3.29 4.47 -26.97
N ASP A 110 3.39 5.78 -27.21
CA ASP A 110 2.61 6.50 -28.23
C ASP A 110 2.98 6.05 -29.65
N GLU A 111 4.25 5.76 -29.88
CA GLU A 111 4.80 5.32 -31.17
C GLU A 111 4.59 3.82 -31.43
N LEU A 112 4.64 2.99 -30.39
CA LEU A 112 4.48 1.54 -30.51
C LEU A 112 3.04 1.16 -30.91
N LYS A 113 2.90 0.20 -31.82
CA LYS A 113 1.59 -0.24 -32.33
C LYS A 113 1.41 -1.75 -32.19
N LEU A 114 0.21 -2.15 -31.73
CA LEU A 114 -0.23 -3.54 -31.82
C LEU A 114 -0.51 -3.91 -33.27
N THR A 115 0.37 -4.70 -33.88
CA THR A 115 0.25 -5.12 -35.29
C THR A 115 -0.32 -6.53 -35.45
N LYS A 116 -0.32 -7.34 -34.39
CA LYS A 116 -0.80 -8.73 -34.42
C LYS A 116 -2.34 -8.78 -34.42
N SER A 117 -2.91 -9.58 -35.31
CA SER A 117 -4.36 -9.84 -35.32
C SER A 117 -4.78 -10.73 -34.15
N PHE A 118 -5.77 -10.28 -33.39
CA PHE A 118 -6.36 -10.97 -32.23
C PHE A 118 -7.82 -11.43 -32.47
N ALA A 119 -8.44 -11.04 -33.59
CA ALA A 119 -9.83 -11.36 -33.86
C ALA A 119 -10.10 -12.87 -33.83
N GLY A 120 -11.04 -13.29 -32.98
CA GLY A 120 -11.44 -14.70 -32.83
C GLY A 120 -10.41 -15.60 -32.12
N LYS A 121 -9.39 -15.02 -31.49
CA LYS A 121 -8.34 -15.76 -30.76
C LYS A 121 -8.50 -15.68 -29.25
N SER A 122 -8.02 -16.72 -28.57
CA SER A 122 -7.92 -16.79 -27.12
C SER A 122 -6.49 -16.46 -26.68
N PHE A 123 -6.34 -15.62 -25.65
CA PHE A 123 -5.02 -15.36 -25.09
C PHE A 123 -4.34 -16.64 -24.60
N ILE A 124 -5.07 -17.50 -23.90
CA ILE A 124 -4.51 -18.74 -23.34
C ILE A 124 -4.06 -19.68 -24.45
N ALA A 125 -4.93 -19.95 -25.44
CA ALA A 125 -4.64 -20.96 -26.47
C ALA A 125 -3.73 -20.44 -27.59
N ASP A 126 -3.95 -19.20 -28.06
CA ASP A 126 -3.29 -18.65 -29.24
C ASP A 126 -2.18 -17.66 -28.90
N GLY A 127 -2.01 -17.32 -27.62
CA GLY A 127 -1.03 -16.33 -27.17
C GLY A 127 -1.42 -14.89 -27.40
N ILE A 128 -2.63 -14.63 -27.91
CA ILE A 128 -3.17 -13.28 -28.07
C ILE A 128 -4.70 -13.33 -28.10
N GLY A 129 -5.38 -12.43 -27.40
CA GLY A 129 -6.85 -12.39 -27.41
C GLY A 129 -7.42 -11.19 -26.67
N GLU A 130 -8.66 -10.83 -27.02
CA GLU A 130 -9.42 -9.79 -26.33
C GLU A 130 -9.97 -10.34 -25.00
N VAL A 131 -9.81 -9.56 -23.93
CA VAL A 131 -10.19 -9.95 -22.57
C VAL A 131 -11.00 -8.87 -21.90
N GLU A 132 -11.66 -9.24 -20.79
CA GLU A 132 -12.34 -8.33 -19.88
C GLU A 132 -11.64 -8.35 -18.53
N LEU A 133 -11.41 -7.17 -17.94
CA LEU A 133 -10.94 -7.04 -16.57
C LEU A 133 -11.97 -7.66 -15.63
N SER A 134 -11.52 -8.60 -14.80
CA SER A 134 -12.36 -9.20 -13.76
C SER A 134 -12.07 -8.62 -12.38
N GLN A 135 -10.79 -8.39 -12.08
CA GLN A 135 -10.37 -7.91 -10.76
C GLN A 135 -8.95 -7.33 -10.83
N LEU A 136 -8.71 -6.21 -10.15
CA LEU A 136 -7.35 -5.67 -9.95
C LEU A 136 -6.67 -6.38 -8.77
N VAL A 137 -5.36 -6.61 -8.89
CA VAL A 137 -4.54 -7.10 -7.77
C VAL A 137 -3.58 -6.01 -7.32
N ASP A 138 -2.71 -5.54 -8.23
CA ASP A 138 -1.74 -4.46 -7.99
C ASP A 138 -1.24 -3.87 -9.32
N GLY A 139 -0.11 -3.14 -9.28
CA GLY A 139 0.47 -2.45 -10.44
C GLY A 139 1.07 -3.37 -11.51
N ASP A 140 1.17 -4.69 -11.28
CA ASP A 140 1.72 -5.62 -12.27
C ASP A 140 0.95 -6.95 -12.36
N THR A 141 -0.18 -7.06 -11.66
CA THR A 141 -0.99 -8.27 -11.64
C THR A 141 -2.48 -7.90 -11.67
N ALA A 142 -3.25 -8.61 -12.50
CA ALA A 142 -4.71 -8.51 -12.54
C ALA A 142 -5.34 -9.83 -12.96
N HIS A 143 -6.62 -10.01 -12.62
CA HIS A 143 -7.44 -11.11 -13.12
C HIS A 143 -8.25 -10.66 -14.34
N PHE A 144 -8.24 -11.50 -15.36
CA PHE A 144 -8.99 -11.30 -16.59
C PHE A 144 -9.87 -12.51 -16.87
N ARG A 145 -10.78 -12.36 -17.82
CA ARG A 145 -11.45 -13.47 -18.50
C ARG A 145 -11.44 -13.20 -20.00
N ASN A 146 -11.41 -14.23 -20.82
CA ASN A 146 -11.57 -14.03 -22.27
C ASN A 146 -12.94 -13.39 -22.52
N LYS A 147 -13.03 -12.51 -23.52
CA LYS A 147 -14.28 -11.80 -23.82
C LYS A 147 -15.42 -12.78 -24.10
N GLY A 148 -16.52 -12.62 -23.36
CA GLY A 148 -17.69 -13.50 -23.45
C GLY A 148 -17.58 -14.84 -22.71
N GLU A 149 -16.44 -15.13 -22.07
CA GLU A 149 -16.25 -16.32 -21.24
C GLU A 149 -16.50 -16.00 -19.75
N ARG A 150 -16.79 -17.03 -18.97
CA ARG A 150 -17.07 -16.89 -17.53
C ARG A 150 -15.86 -17.14 -16.63
N PHE A 151 -14.90 -17.94 -17.11
CA PHE A 151 -13.77 -18.36 -16.30
C PHE A 151 -12.71 -17.27 -16.28
N THR A 152 -12.25 -16.94 -15.07
CA THR A 152 -11.21 -15.96 -14.85
C THR A 152 -9.85 -16.64 -14.74
N PHE A 153 -8.80 -15.90 -15.04
CA PHE A 153 -7.42 -16.30 -14.87
C PHE A 153 -6.56 -15.11 -14.45
N THR A 154 -5.54 -15.36 -13.64
CA THR A 154 -4.62 -14.33 -13.17
C THR A 154 -3.51 -14.12 -14.19
N THR A 155 -3.20 -12.87 -14.50
CA THR A 155 -2.09 -12.50 -15.39
C THR A 155 -1.07 -11.64 -14.64
N ARG A 156 0.19 -12.08 -14.67
CA ARG A 156 1.36 -11.31 -14.26
C ARG A 156 1.91 -10.57 -15.48
N PHE A 157 2.10 -9.27 -15.32
CA PHE A 157 2.51 -8.38 -16.40
C PHE A 157 4.00 -8.61 -16.67
N LEU A 158 4.32 -8.87 -17.93
CA LEU A 158 5.69 -9.09 -18.38
C LEU A 158 6.52 -7.81 -18.28
N TYR A 159 7.82 -7.98 -18.08
CA TYR A 159 8.85 -6.92 -18.18
C TYR A 159 8.82 -5.82 -17.13
N ILE A 160 7.94 -5.95 -16.14
CA ILE A 160 7.86 -5.03 -15.01
C ILE A 160 7.79 -5.79 -13.69
N ASN A 161 8.10 -5.06 -12.63
CA ASN A 161 7.84 -5.42 -11.25
C ASN A 161 7.56 -4.13 -10.48
N THR A 162 6.30 -3.77 -10.31
CA THR A 162 5.94 -2.56 -9.58
C THR A 162 6.17 -2.77 -8.07
N PRO A 163 6.40 -1.71 -7.29
CA PRO A 163 6.43 -1.85 -5.83
C PRO A 163 5.11 -2.42 -5.29
N GLU A 164 5.19 -3.19 -4.19
CA GLU A 164 4.04 -3.87 -3.61
C GLU A 164 3.01 -2.87 -3.03
N SER A 165 1.72 -3.20 -3.13
CA SER A 165 0.62 -2.36 -2.63
C SER A 165 -0.46 -3.10 -1.83
N THR A 166 -0.29 -4.41 -1.61
CA THR A 166 -1.31 -5.26 -0.97
C THR A 166 -0.74 -6.08 0.18
N GLY A 167 0.09 -7.10 -0.11
CA GLY A 167 0.73 -7.96 0.90
C GLY A 167 1.83 -7.26 1.71
N ARG A 168 2.31 -6.13 1.19
CA ARG A 168 3.23 -5.17 1.78
C ARG A 168 2.98 -3.84 1.09
N ILE A 169 3.12 -2.74 1.82
CA ILE A 169 3.11 -1.41 1.21
C ILE A 169 4.55 -0.96 1.03
N ASP A 170 4.95 -0.81 -0.24
CA ASP A 170 6.22 -0.22 -0.64
C ASP A 170 5.99 1.19 -1.21
N PRO A 171 7.00 2.10 -1.15
CA PRO A 171 6.94 3.39 -1.83
C PRO A 171 6.51 3.28 -3.29
N TRP A 172 5.62 4.15 -3.72
CA TRP A 172 5.03 4.20 -5.05
C TRP A 172 4.16 3.00 -5.44
N GLY A 173 4.01 1.98 -4.59
CA GLY A 173 3.23 0.79 -4.91
C GLY A 173 1.76 1.10 -5.11
N LYS A 174 1.17 1.90 -4.20
CA LYS A 174 -0.24 2.33 -4.32
C LYS A 174 -0.49 3.21 -5.53
N ALA A 175 0.43 4.14 -5.78
CA ALA A 175 0.35 5.01 -6.95
C ALA A 175 0.46 4.22 -8.26
N ALA A 176 1.32 3.20 -8.32
CA ALA A 176 1.43 2.29 -9.46
C ALA A 176 0.16 1.46 -9.66
N SER A 177 -0.37 0.89 -8.57
CA SER A 177 -1.63 0.13 -8.57
C SER A 177 -2.81 1.00 -9.03
N SER A 178 -2.91 2.23 -8.54
CA SER A 178 -3.94 3.19 -8.94
C SER A 178 -3.84 3.56 -10.42
N PHE A 179 -2.62 3.86 -10.89
CA PHE A 179 -2.36 4.16 -12.31
C PHE A 179 -2.84 3.03 -13.24
N VAL A 180 -2.50 1.79 -12.90
CA VAL A 180 -2.96 0.61 -13.65
C VAL A 180 -4.47 0.43 -13.55
N GLY A 181 -5.02 0.61 -12.35
CA GLY A 181 -6.45 0.48 -12.10
C GLY A 181 -7.30 1.46 -12.91
N GLU A 182 -6.91 2.73 -12.96
CA GLU A 182 -7.57 3.78 -13.75
C GLU A 182 -7.60 3.42 -15.24
N ILE A 183 -6.45 2.97 -15.77
CA ILE A 183 -6.34 2.58 -17.18
C ILE A 183 -7.22 1.36 -17.49
N LEU A 184 -7.10 0.28 -16.72
CA LEU A 184 -7.81 -0.96 -17.03
C LEU A 184 -9.32 -0.85 -16.81
N ARG A 185 -9.77 -0.09 -15.81
CA ARG A 185 -11.20 0.17 -15.60
C ARG A 185 -11.78 1.12 -16.66
N GLY A 186 -10.97 2.04 -17.19
CA GLY A 186 -11.36 3.02 -18.20
C GLY A 186 -11.25 2.53 -19.65
N ALA A 187 -10.57 1.40 -19.90
CA ALA A 187 -10.34 0.88 -21.23
C ALA A 187 -11.63 0.40 -21.91
N GLU A 188 -11.84 0.82 -23.16
CA GLU A 188 -12.89 0.29 -24.04
C GLU A 188 -12.57 -1.15 -24.48
N GLN A 189 -11.28 -1.42 -24.73
CA GLN A 189 -10.81 -2.77 -25.07
C GLN A 189 -9.46 -3.07 -24.45
N ILE A 190 -9.31 -4.33 -24.01
CA ILE A 190 -8.07 -4.88 -23.48
C ILE A 190 -7.72 -6.12 -24.30
N VAL A 191 -6.47 -6.22 -24.73
CA VAL A 191 -5.91 -7.38 -25.42
C VAL A 191 -4.68 -7.85 -24.66
N LEU A 192 -4.64 -9.13 -24.32
CA LEU A 192 -3.44 -9.75 -23.77
C LEU A 192 -2.63 -10.40 -24.88
N GLU A 193 -1.30 -10.31 -24.78
CA GLU A 193 -0.35 -10.90 -25.72
C GLU A 193 0.79 -11.61 -24.96
N SER A 194 1.18 -12.78 -25.45
CA SER A 194 2.39 -13.50 -25.04
C SER A 194 3.63 -12.91 -25.74
N SER A 195 4.74 -12.86 -25.02
CA SER A 195 6.01 -12.33 -25.54
C SER A 195 6.54 -13.06 -26.77
N ASP A 196 6.34 -14.38 -26.85
CA ASP A 196 6.87 -15.22 -27.92
C ASP A 196 5.85 -15.55 -29.04
N GLY A 197 4.63 -15.00 -28.93
CA GLY A 197 3.53 -15.26 -29.86
C GLY A 197 3.02 -16.70 -29.86
N LYS A 198 3.29 -17.48 -28.81
CA LYS A 198 2.75 -18.83 -28.60
C LYS A 198 1.70 -18.84 -27.49
N ALA A 199 1.07 -19.99 -27.26
CA ALA A 199 0.14 -20.18 -26.15
C ALA A 199 0.69 -19.62 -24.82
N ALA A 200 -0.19 -18.97 -24.05
CA ALA A 200 0.21 -18.26 -22.84
C ALA A 200 0.94 -19.19 -21.86
N GLN A 201 2.08 -18.75 -21.37
CA GLN A 201 2.89 -19.49 -20.41
C GLN A 201 2.47 -19.13 -18.99
N ILE A 202 2.53 -20.11 -18.10
CA ILE A 202 2.33 -19.92 -16.67
C ILE A 202 3.68 -19.61 -16.02
N ASP A 203 3.69 -18.71 -15.04
CA ASP A 203 4.86 -18.37 -14.26
C ASP A 203 5.43 -19.57 -13.49
N ALA A 204 6.62 -19.41 -12.91
CA ALA A 204 7.29 -20.48 -12.18
C ALA A 204 6.50 -20.96 -10.93
N THR A 205 5.52 -20.20 -10.46
CA THR A 205 4.67 -20.59 -9.32
C THR A 205 3.54 -21.51 -9.73
N GLY A 206 3.24 -21.61 -11.03
CA GLY A 206 2.13 -22.40 -11.54
C GLY A 206 0.76 -21.73 -11.39
N LYS A 207 0.70 -20.44 -11.00
CA LYS A 207 -0.56 -19.77 -10.63
C LYS A 207 -1.01 -18.65 -11.57
N ARG A 208 -0.09 -18.07 -12.36
CA ARG A 208 -0.37 -16.85 -13.12
C ARG A 208 0.13 -16.98 -14.55
N TYR A 209 -0.69 -16.59 -15.53
CA TYR A 209 -0.24 -16.46 -16.92
C TYR A 209 0.64 -15.23 -17.09
N LEU A 210 1.61 -15.28 -17.99
CA LEU A 210 2.50 -14.17 -18.31
C LEU A 210 1.98 -13.41 -19.53
N GLY A 211 1.75 -12.11 -19.40
CA GLY A 211 1.13 -11.30 -20.46
C GLY A 211 1.63 -9.87 -20.59
N LEU A 212 1.69 -9.41 -21.84
CA LEU A 212 1.74 -8.01 -22.23
C LEU A 212 0.30 -7.50 -22.36
N VAL A 213 0.01 -6.33 -21.78
CA VAL A 213 -1.34 -5.79 -21.67
C VAL A 213 -1.49 -4.59 -22.59
N TRP A 214 -2.27 -4.77 -23.64
CA TRP A 214 -2.64 -3.72 -24.57
C TRP A 214 -4.02 -3.17 -24.22
N TYR A 215 -4.18 -1.85 -24.30
CA TYR A 215 -5.46 -1.21 -24.09
C TYR A 215 -5.71 -0.08 -25.08
N ARG A 216 -6.97 0.31 -25.24
CA ARG A 216 -7.38 1.56 -25.88
C ARG A 216 -8.65 2.10 -25.25
N ASN A 217 -8.81 3.42 -25.25
CA ASN A 217 -9.95 4.08 -24.62
C ASN A 217 -11.11 4.31 -25.58
N SER A 218 -10.89 4.11 -26.89
CA SER A 218 -11.95 4.10 -27.88
C SER A 218 -11.62 3.19 -29.07
N ALA A 219 -12.64 2.73 -29.80
CA ALA A 219 -12.48 1.83 -30.94
C ALA A 219 -11.67 2.43 -32.12
N ASN A 220 -11.50 3.76 -32.15
CA ASN A 220 -10.79 4.48 -33.20
C ASN A 220 -9.37 4.89 -32.82
N GLU A 221 -8.97 4.64 -31.57
CA GLU A 221 -7.61 4.87 -31.11
C GLU A 221 -6.72 3.65 -31.34
N ASP A 222 -5.42 3.93 -31.49
CA ASP A 222 -4.40 2.89 -31.46
C ASP A 222 -4.31 2.27 -30.08
N PHE A 223 -3.96 0.99 -30.03
CA PHE A 223 -3.64 0.33 -28.77
C PHE A 223 -2.32 0.87 -28.20
N ARG A 224 -2.31 1.03 -26.87
CA ARG A 224 -1.15 1.37 -26.05
C ARG A 224 -0.71 0.15 -25.24
N LEU A 225 0.60 -0.05 -25.10
CA LEU A 225 1.15 -1.14 -24.29
C LEU A 225 1.34 -0.67 -22.84
N LEU A 226 0.44 -1.08 -21.95
CA LEU A 226 0.43 -0.65 -20.55
C LEU A 226 1.75 -0.97 -19.83
N ASN A 227 2.33 -2.14 -20.07
CA ASN A 227 3.61 -2.54 -19.49
C ASN A 227 4.74 -1.53 -19.79
N LEU A 228 4.79 -1.03 -21.02
CA LEU A 228 5.77 -0.03 -21.46
C LEU A 228 5.44 1.33 -20.84
N GLU A 229 4.16 1.68 -20.81
CA GLU A 229 3.70 2.94 -20.23
C GLU A 229 4.02 3.05 -18.72
N ILE A 230 3.95 1.94 -17.99
CA ILE A 230 4.37 1.83 -16.58
C ILE A 230 5.87 2.13 -16.43
N VAL A 231 6.71 1.64 -17.36
CA VAL A 231 8.17 1.89 -17.37
C VAL A 231 8.46 3.35 -17.69
N GLU A 232 7.82 3.91 -18.71
CA GLU A 232 7.97 5.33 -19.08
C GLU A 232 7.48 6.27 -17.98
N ASN A 233 6.46 5.84 -17.23
CA ASN A 233 6.01 6.51 -16.03
C ASN A 233 6.87 6.19 -14.79
N ALA A 234 8.00 5.50 -14.89
CA ALA A 234 8.88 5.24 -13.76
C ALA A 234 8.18 4.57 -12.54
N TYR A 235 7.08 3.85 -12.75
CA TYR A 235 6.46 3.02 -11.72
C TYR A 235 7.14 1.64 -11.62
N SER A 236 7.91 1.27 -12.64
CA SER A 236 8.81 0.12 -12.61
C SER A 236 10.01 0.36 -13.51
N ASN A 237 11.08 -0.40 -13.29
CA ASN A 237 12.17 -0.53 -14.26
C ASN A 237 11.90 -1.74 -15.17
N TYR A 238 12.53 -1.79 -16.33
CA TYR A 238 12.51 -3.00 -17.17
C TYR A 238 13.14 -4.19 -16.42
N THR A 239 12.41 -5.30 -16.34
CA THR A 239 12.84 -6.53 -15.66
C THR A 239 13.07 -7.71 -16.60
N GLY A 240 12.86 -7.54 -17.90
CA GLY A 240 13.08 -8.60 -18.88
C GLY A 240 14.56 -8.90 -19.15
N SER A 241 14.82 -10.01 -19.85
CA SER A 241 16.18 -10.41 -20.24
C SER A 241 16.54 -9.89 -21.63
N THR A 242 17.80 -9.51 -21.82
CA THR A 242 18.34 -9.17 -23.14
C THR A 242 18.41 -10.41 -24.03
N GLY A 243 18.03 -10.28 -25.32
CA GLY A 243 18.09 -11.37 -26.29
C GLY A 243 16.97 -12.41 -26.19
N ALA A 244 15.89 -12.14 -25.44
CA ALA A 244 14.64 -12.88 -25.61
C ALA A 244 14.14 -12.68 -27.05
N ASN A 245 13.64 -13.73 -27.70
CA ASN A 245 12.94 -13.64 -29.00
C ASN A 245 11.57 -12.95 -28.83
N ASP A 246 11.56 -11.71 -28.35
CA ASP A 246 10.39 -10.84 -28.23
C ASP A 246 10.67 -9.53 -28.99
N ASN A 247 9.64 -9.05 -29.68
CA ASN A 247 9.63 -7.89 -30.55
C ASN A 247 9.73 -6.55 -29.82
N TYR A 248 9.58 -6.49 -28.50
CA TYR A 248 9.46 -5.21 -27.77
C TYR A 248 10.65 -4.86 -26.87
N VAL A 249 11.61 -5.78 -26.67
CA VAL A 249 12.68 -5.65 -25.67
C VAL A 249 13.51 -4.38 -25.83
N ASP A 250 13.94 -4.06 -27.06
CA ASP A 250 14.77 -2.88 -27.31
C ASP A 250 14.03 -1.58 -26.95
N THR A 251 12.74 -1.49 -27.30
CA THR A 251 11.87 -0.36 -26.92
C THR A 251 11.76 -0.21 -25.40
N PHE A 252 11.62 -1.31 -24.67
CA PHE A 252 11.63 -1.27 -23.20
C PHE A 252 12.96 -0.82 -22.62
N ILE A 253 14.09 -1.25 -23.19
CA ILE A 253 15.42 -0.84 -22.74
C ILE A 253 15.61 0.67 -22.93
N ASP A 254 15.23 1.20 -24.08
CA ASP A 254 15.34 2.63 -24.39
C ASP A 254 14.41 3.49 -23.50
N ALA A 255 13.18 3.02 -23.28
CA ALA A 255 12.23 3.65 -22.36
C ALA A 255 12.74 3.63 -20.91
N ALA A 256 13.24 2.49 -20.44
CA ALA A 256 13.79 2.33 -19.10
C ALA A 256 15.03 3.20 -18.88
N TYR A 257 15.90 3.33 -19.88
CA TYR A 257 17.06 4.23 -19.80
C TYR A 257 16.59 5.70 -19.62
N LYS A 258 15.64 6.15 -20.45
CA LYS A 258 15.09 7.50 -20.37
C LYS A 258 14.41 7.75 -19.01
N ALA A 259 13.49 6.88 -18.60
CA ALA A 259 12.81 6.98 -17.32
C ALA A 259 13.79 6.96 -16.14
N GLY A 260 14.81 6.09 -16.18
CA GLY A 260 15.85 6.02 -15.16
C GLY A 260 16.63 7.32 -14.98
N THR A 261 16.97 8.00 -16.08
CA THR A 261 17.69 9.30 -16.01
C THR A 261 16.85 10.44 -15.44
N SER A 262 15.51 10.33 -15.44
CA SER A 262 14.63 11.34 -14.85
C SER A 262 14.71 11.42 -13.33
N ARG A 263 15.18 10.34 -12.66
CA ARG A 263 15.18 10.17 -11.19
C ARG A 263 13.78 10.21 -10.55
N ARG A 264 12.71 10.12 -11.35
CA ARG A 264 11.33 10.13 -10.88
C ARG A 264 10.95 8.80 -10.24
N ARG A 265 9.98 8.85 -9.34
CA ARG A 265 9.35 7.71 -8.67
C ARG A 265 10.37 6.67 -8.20
N VAL A 266 10.29 5.43 -8.70
CA VAL A 266 11.16 4.32 -8.26
C VAL A 266 12.66 4.53 -8.55
N PHE A 267 13.02 5.56 -9.32
CA PHE A 267 14.41 5.91 -9.63
C PHE A 267 15.05 6.94 -8.69
N GLY A 268 14.34 7.34 -7.62
CA GLY A 268 14.96 8.10 -6.52
C GLY A 268 14.15 9.29 -5.99
N GLU A 269 12.92 9.48 -6.46
CA GLU A 269 11.98 10.48 -5.94
C GLU A 269 11.26 9.89 -4.72
N PRO A 270 11.27 10.56 -3.56
CA PRO A 270 10.47 10.13 -2.43
C PRO A 270 8.98 10.16 -2.78
N ASP A 271 8.28 9.05 -2.52
CA ASP A 271 6.81 9.01 -2.55
C ASP A 271 6.23 9.92 -1.45
N PRO A 272 5.49 10.99 -1.80
CA PRO A 272 4.94 11.90 -0.80
C PRO A 272 3.86 11.27 0.10
N SER A 273 3.30 10.12 -0.32
CA SER A 273 2.27 9.38 0.41
C SER A 273 2.81 8.26 1.29
N PHE A 274 4.15 8.10 1.35
CA PHE A 274 4.78 7.01 2.10
C PHE A 274 5.52 7.50 3.35
N ASN A 275 5.38 6.76 4.46
CA ASN A 275 6.08 7.04 5.70
C ASN A 275 7.51 6.45 5.71
N TYR A 276 8.51 7.32 5.57
CA TYR A 276 9.94 6.94 5.62
C TYR A 276 10.59 7.04 7.01
N THR A 277 9.84 7.37 8.07
CA THR A 277 10.43 7.55 9.41
C THR A 277 11.10 6.28 9.93
N GLY A 278 10.56 5.11 9.56
CA GLY A 278 10.98 3.81 10.10
C GLY A 278 10.64 3.63 11.58
N GLU A 279 9.88 4.57 12.16
CA GLU A 279 9.40 4.49 13.53
C GLU A 279 8.43 3.31 13.69
N VAL A 280 8.55 2.61 14.81
CA VAL A 280 7.59 1.57 15.20
C VAL A 280 6.53 2.25 16.05
N ILE A 281 5.30 2.28 15.54
CA ILE A 281 4.17 2.97 16.16
C ILE A 281 3.33 1.94 16.92
N GLU A 282 3.36 1.98 18.25
CA GLU A 282 2.47 1.16 19.08
C GLU A 282 1.07 1.78 19.08
N VAL A 283 0.08 0.99 18.65
CA VAL A 283 -1.28 1.49 18.37
C VAL A 283 -2.32 0.37 18.56
N SER A 284 -3.55 0.73 18.96
CA SER A 284 -4.68 -0.21 19.06
C SER A 284 -5.38 -0.39 17.72
N ILE A 285 -6.18 -1.46 17.59
CA ILE A 285 -7.02 -1.67 16.42
C ILE A 285 -8.07 -0.55 16.31
N ALA A 286 -8.66 -0.13 17.41
CA ALA A 286 -9.63 0.98 17.44
C ALA A 286 -9.06 2.28 16.85
N GLU A 287 -7.83 2.64 17.22
CA GLU A 287 -7.18 3.87 16.72
C GLU A 287 -6.87 3.76 15.22
N ILE A 288 -6.38 2.61 14.76
CA ILE A 288 -6.16 2.36 13.33
C ILE A 288 -7.45 2.54 12.56
N ARG A 289 -8.56 1.94 13.01
CA ARG A 289 -9.84 2.00 12.30
C ARG A 289 -10.40 3.42 12.26
N LYS A 290 -10.30 4.17 13.36
CA LYS A 290 -10.79 5.55 13.47
C LYS A 290 -10.02 6.53 12.59
N ASN A 291 -8.70 6.33 12.47
CA ASN A 291 -7.79 7.24 11.80
C ASN A 291 -7.04 6.55 10.64
N PHE A 292 -7.73 5.67 9.91
CA PHE A 292 -7.11 4.75 8.96
C PHE A 292 -6.21 5.43 7.92
N ASP A 293 -6.65 6.56 7.37
CA ASP A 293 -5.90 7.34 6.38
C ASP A 293 -4.52 7.82 6.88
N GLN A 294 -4.30 7.88 8.20
CA GLN A 294 -3.01 8.25 8.80
C GLN A 294 -2.03 7.07 8.89
N TYR A 295 -2.52 5.83 8.78
CA TYR A 295 -1.72 4.62 8.94
C TYR A 295 -1.57 3.82 7.64
N ASP A 296 -2.40 4.14 6.65
CA ASP A 296 -2.39 3.53 5.33
C ASP A 296 -1.29 4.12 4.41
N ASP A 297 -0.14 4.49 4.98
CA ASP A 297 0.99 5.15 4.30
C ASP A 297 2.27 4.29 4.33
N GLY A 298 2.14 3.02 4.71
CA GLY A 298 3.26 2.10 4.88
C GLY A 298 3.94 2.15 6.24
N SER A 299 3.39 2.91 7.20
CA SER A 299 3.79 2.93 8.61
C SER A 299 4.01 1.53 9.21
N ASN A 300 5.03 1.41 10.07
CA ASN A 300 5.32 0.16 10.79
C ASN A 300 4.57 0.15 12.13
N LEU A 301 3.44 -0.54 12.17
CA LEU A 301 2.53 -0.58 13.32
C LEU A 301 2.88 -1.76 14.22
N LEU A 302 2.90 -1.56 15.53
CA LEU A 302 3.07 -2.60 16.54
C LEU A 302 1.75 -2.77 17.30
N ILE A 303 1.13 -3.93 17.14
CA ILE A 303 -0.20 -4.23 17.70
C ILE A 303 -0.07 -5.39 18.68
N GLU A 304 -0.86 -5.33 19.74
CA GLU A 304 -1.11 -6.41 20.68
C GLU A 304 -2.61 -6.72 20.69
N ALA A 305 -2.98 -7.95 20.32
CA ALA A 305 -4.38 -8.32 20.09
C ALA A 305 -4.64 -9.81 20.38
N GLN A 306 -5.91 -10.14 20.62
CA GLN A 306 -6.36 -11.52 20.80
C GLN A 306 -6.82 -12.10 19.46
N ILE A 307 -6.47 -13.37 19.19
CA ILE A 307 -6.93 -14.09 18.01
C ILE A 307 -8.37 -14.56 18.22
N MET A 308 -9.30 -14.06 17.41
CA MET A 308 -10.72 -14.39 17.47
C MET A 308 -11.12 -15.51 16.51
N ARG A 309 -10.48 -15.58 15.33
CA ARG A 309 -10.70 -16.65 14.34
C ARG A 309 -9.49 -16.79 13.43
N ILE A 310 -9.35 -17.97 12.83
CA ILE A 310 -8.29 -18.29 11.88
C ILE A 310 -8.91 -18.80 10.58
N VAL A 311 -8.52 -18.21 9.44
CA VAL A 311 -8.92 -18.61 8.08
C VAL A 311 -7.66 -18.86 7.24
N GLY A 312 -7.33 -20.13 7.04
CA GLY A 312 -6.05 -20.54 6.46
C GLY A 312 -4.92 -20.13 7.39
N ASP A 313 -4.07 -19.22 6.93
CA ASP A 313 -3.03 -18.56 7.71
C ASP A 313 -3.43 -17.18 8.26
N ASN A 314 -4.57 -16.65 7.79
CA ASN A 314 -5.02 -15.30 8.13
C ASN A 314 -5.80 -15.29 9.45
N LEU A 315 -5.84 -14.14 10.12
CA LEU A 315 -6.44 -14.02 11.45
C LEU A 315 -7.52 -12.93 11.46
N TYR A 316 -8.54 -13.16 12.29
CA TYR A 316 -9.37 -12.09 12.83
C TYR A 316 -8.89 -11.80 14.24
N LEU A 317 -8.69 -10.53 14.53
CA LEU A 317 -8.09 -10.03 15.76
C LEU A 317 -9.04 -9.04 16.43
N GLU A 318 -9.01 -8.98 17.77
CA GLU A 318 -9.68 -7.93 18.54
C GLU A 318 -8.75 -7.31 19.57
N ASP A 319 -8.98 -6.04 19.88
CA ASP A 319 -8.30 -5.32 20.97
C ASP A 319 -8.47 -6.07 22.31
N LEU A 320 -7.45 -5.99 23.17
CA LEU A 320 -7.51 -6.61 24.50
C LEU A 320 -8.51 -5.91 25.43
N GLU A 321 -8.64 -4.60 25.29
CA GLU A 321 -9.47 -3.74 26.13
C GLU A 321 -10.45 -2.93 25.28
N ALA A 322 -11.65 -2.68 25.81
CA ALA A 322 -12.61 -1.80 25.16
C ALA A 322 -12.15 -0.34 25.23
N THR A 323 -12.32 0.39 24.14
CA THR A 323 -12.01 1.83 24.05
C THR A 323 -13.18 2.59 23.45
N ASP A 324 -13.10 3.92 23.42
CA ASP A 324 -14.07 4.76 22.70
C ASP A 324 -13.90 4.56 21.19
N PHE A 325 -14.77 3.73 20.60
CA PHE A 325 -14.78 3.33 19.21
C PHE A 325 -16.21 3.32 18.67
N ASP A 326 -16.46 4.06 17.58
CA ASP A 326 -17.79 4.33 17.01
C ASP A 326 -18.81 4.90 18.02
N ASP A 327 -18.40 5.88 18.83
CA ASP A 327 -19.23 6.51 19.87
C ASP A 327 -19.73 5.53 20.95
N GLU A 328 -19.10 4.36 21.06
CA GLU A 328 -19.40 3.31 22.04
C GLU A 328 -18.12 2.82 22.73
N ILE A 329 -18.25 2.34 23.98
CA ILE A 329 -17.14 1.67 24.67
C ILE A 329 -17.16 0.20 24.27
N LYS A 330 -16.36 -0.15 23.26
CA LYS A 330 -16.26 -1.51 22.72
C LYS A 330 -14.84 -1.85 22.28
N LYS A 331 -14.56 -3.15 22.11
CA LYS A 331 -13.33 -3.61 21.44
C LYS A 331 -13.47 -3.40 19.93
N ALA A 332 -12.37 -3.14 19.24
CA ALA A 332 -12.36 -3.09 17.79
C ALA A 332 -11.79 -4.39 17.21
N GLY A 333 -12.44 -4.91 16.16
CA GLY A 333 -11.98 -6.08 15.41
C GLY A 333 -11.27 -5.70 14.12
N ILE A 334 -10.34 -6.50 13.61
CA ILE A 334 -9.77 -6.32 12.28
C ILE A 334 -9.29 -7.65 11.68
N TYR A 335 -9.37 -7.76 10.37
CA TYR A 335 -8.78 -8.86 9.61
C TYR A 335 -7.30 -8.57 9.30
N ILE A 336 -6.45 -9.59 9.38
CA ILE A 336 -5.06 -9.53 8.91
C ILE A 336 -4.82 -10.55 7.80
N PHE A 337 -4.38 -10.06 6.64
CA PHE A 337 -3.81 -10.89 5.59
C PHE A 337 -2.34 -11.18 5.92
N SER A 338 -2.03 -12.44 6.23
CA SER A 338 -0.67 -12.83 6.64
C SER A 338 0.25 -13.24 5.49
N GLY A 339 -0.29 -13.33 4.27
CA GLY A 339 0.36 -14.04 3.17
C GLY A 339 0.24 -15.57 3.31
N TYR A 340 0.46 -16.27 2.20
CA TYR A 340 0.38 -17.73 2.14
C TYR A 340 1.60 -18.37 2.79
N GLY A 341 1.38 -19.37 3.66
CA GLY A 341 2.46 -20.12 4.30
C GLY A 341 3.16 -19.35 5.41
N SER A 342 2.48 -18.36 6.03
CA SER A 342 3.04 -17.58 7.14
C SER A 342 3.27 -18.43 8.39
N GLY A 343 2.56 -19.56 8.51
CA GLY A 343 2.56 -20.41 9.69
C GLY A 343 1.68 -19.90 10.83
N LEU A 344 1.05 -18.72 10.68
CA LEU A 344 0.13 -18.19 11.69
C LEU A 344 -1.15 -19.01 11.80
N GLY A 345 -1.49 -19.80 10.78
CA GLY A 345 -2.62 -20.74 10.84
C GLY A 345 -2.44 -21.86 11.86
N ALA A 346 -1.23 -22.07 12.39
CA ALA A 346 -0.94 -23.04 13.44
C ALA A 346 -1.17 -22.51 14.87
N LEU A 347 -1.48 -21.21 15.02
CA LEU A 347 -1.84 -20.61 16.30
C LEU A 347 -3.24 -21.08 16.76
N LYS A 348 -3.62 -20.73 17.98
CA LYS A 348 -4.92 -21.08 18.55
C LYS A 348 -5.81 -19.84 18.64
N VAL A 349 -7.12 -20.06 18.52
CA VAL A 349 -8.10 -19.04 18.92
C VAL A 349 -7.92 -18.76 20.42
N GLY A 350 -8.04 -17.49 20.81
CA GLY A 350 -7.82 -16.99 22.17
C GLY A 350 -6.38 -16.58 22.48
N THR A 351 -5.39 -16.98 21.68
CA THR A 351 -3.98 -16.58 21.86
C THR A 351 -3.83 -15.05 21.79
N ILE A 352 -3.08 -14.46 22.71
CA ILE A 352 -2.67 -13.05 22.67
C ILE A 352 -1.33 -12.96 21.95
N VAL A 353 -1.31 -12.19 20.86
CA VAL A 353 -0.14 -11.99 20.02
C VAL A 353 0.27 -10.53 19.97
N ARG A 354 1.59 -10.31 19.86
CA ARG A 354 2.18 -9.01 19.56
C ARG A 354 3.04 -9.09 18.31
N PHE A 355 2.82 -8.21 17.35
CA PHE A 355 3.51 -8.26 16.06
C PHE A 355 3.58 -6.89 15.39
N GLN A 356 4.55 -6.75 14.49
CA GLN A 356 4.66 -5.61 13.57
C GLN A 356 3.86 -5.87 12.29
N CYS A 357 3.22 -4.85 11.74
CA CYS A 357 2.43 -4.95 10.49
C CYS A 357 2.32 -3.60 9.79
N GLN A 358 1.58 -3.57 8.68
CA GLN A 358 1.14 -2.36 7.98
C GLN A 358 -0.38 -2.40 7.83
N ALA A 359 -1.02 -1.24 7.67
CA ALA A 359 -2.42 -1.14 7.27
C ALA A 359 -2.55 -1.07 5.74
N VAL A 360 -3.64 -1.60 5.19
CA VAL A 360 -4.00 -1.50 3.77
C VAL A 360 -5.51 -1.46 3.56
N LEU A 361 -6.00 -0.50 2.77
CA LEU A 361 -7.36 -0.56 2.22
C LEU A 361 -7.35 -1.38 0.93
N ASN A 362 -8.03 -2.53 0.94
CA ASN A 362 -8.18 -3.36 -0.23
C ASN A 362 -9.58 -3.18 -0.85
N ASP A 363 -9.66 -2.95 -2.16
CA ASP A 363 -10.92 -2.74 -2.88
C ASP A 363 -11.94 -3.88 -2.65
N ILE A 364 -11.45 -5.11 -2.48
CA ILE A 364 -12.25 -6.33 -2.42
C ILE A 364 -12.48 -6.75 -0.99
N TYR A 365 -11.42 -6.75 -0.18
CA TYR A 365 -11.42 -7.30 1.17
C TYR A 365 -11.65 -6.25 2.27
N GLY A 366 -11.69 -4.98 1.89
CA GLY A 366 -11.95 -3.87 2.79
C GLY A 366 -10.72 -3.48 3.59
N MET A 367 -10.96 -2.98 4.80
CA MET A 367 -9.92 -2.54 5.70
C MET A 367 -9.21 -3.75 6.33
N GLN A 368 -7.88 -3.82 6.19
CA GLN A 368 -7.13 -4.93 6.75
C GLN A 368 -5.71 -4.54 7.19
N LEU A 369 -5.13 -5.38 8.04
CA LEU A 369 -3.70 -5.39 8.30
C LEU A 369 -2.98 -6.33 7.33
N THR A 370 -1.68 -6.12 7.14
CA THR A 370 -0.86 -6.91 6.22
C THR A 370 0.59 -7.01 6.71
N ASN A 371 1.40 -7.85 6.07
CA ASN A 371 2.84 -7.96 6.29
C ASN A 371 3.26 -8.23 7.76
N PRO A 372 2.64 -9.21 8.47
CA PRO A 372 2.99 -9.49 9.85
C PRO A 372 4.45 -9.92 10.01
N LYS A 373 5.14 -9.33 10.98
CA LYS A 373 6.56 -9.56 11.29
C LYS A 373 6.77 -9.60 12.80
N GLN A 374 7.87 -10.24 13.21
CA GLN A 374 8.29 -10.29 14.61
C GLN A 374 7.19 -10.77 15.56
N VAL A 375 6.37 -11.74 15.11
CA VAL A 375 5.23 -12.24 15.88
C VAL A 375 5.71 -12.89 17.18
N ARG A 376 5.15 -12.46 18.30
CA ARG A 376 5.39 -12.99 19.65
C ARG A 376 4.07 -13.45 20.24
N ILE A 377 4.07 -14.64 20.82
CA ILE A 377 2.98 -15.13 21.65
C ILE A 377 3.21 -14.58 23.06
N LEU A 378 2.26 -13.79 23.55
CA LEU A 378 2.30 -13.25 24.92
C LEU A 378 1.54 -14.16 25.88
N ASP A 379 0.41 -14.69 25.41
CA ASP A 379 -0.41 -15.64 26.14
C ASP A 379 -1.02 -16.68 25.18
N ASN A 380 -1.10 -17.92 25.64
CA ASN A 380 -1.66 -19.06 24.91
C ASN A 380 -2.31 -20.05 25.89
N GLU A 381 -3.09 -19.53 26.84
CA GLU A 381 -3.88 -20.35 27.75
C GLU A 381 -4.83 -21.27 26.97
N ASP A 382 -4.70 -22.57 27.20
CA ASP A 382 -5.60 -23.58 26.63
C ASP A 382 -7.02 -23.35 27.16
N GLY A 383 -7.93 -23.01 26.26
CA GLY A 383 -9.34 -22.76 26.61
C GLY A 383 -9.65 -21.31 27.01
N ALA A 384 -8.80 -20.34 26.65
CA ALA A 384 -9.15 -18.92 26.74
C ALA A 384 -10.50 -18.66 26.06
N GLU A 385 -11.50 -18.24 26.83
CA GLU A 385 -12.82 -17.91 26.30
C GLU A 385 -12.72 -16.65 25.45
N VAL A 386 -13.28 -16.74 24.24
CA VAL A 386 -13.50 -15.60 23.35
C VAL A 386 -15.00 -15.35 23.30
N GLU A 387 -15.39 -14.10 23.48
CA GLU A 387 -16.78 -13.67 23.34
C GLU A 387 -17.01 -13.22 21.90
N TYR A 388 -18.08 -13.70 21.28
CA TYR A 388 -18.41 -13.38 19.90
C TYR A 388 -19.67 -12.51 19.83
N THR A 389 -19.71 -11.63 18.85
CA THR A 389 -20.88 -10.78 18.61
C THR A 389 -21.98 -11.58 17.91
N GLU A 390 -23.21 -11.56 18.42
CA GLU A 390 -24.34 -12.19 17.74
C GLU A 390 -25.01 -11.20 16.77
N VAL A 391 -25.20 -11.61 15.52
CA VAL A 391 -25.95 -10.82 14.52
C VAL A 391 -27.44 -11.07 14.71
N PRO A 392 -28.26 -10.02 14.93
CA PRO A 392 -29.70 -10.18 15.08
C PRO A 392 -30.34 -10.63 13.77
N ALA A 393 -31.44 -11.39 13.85
CA ALA A 393 -32.08 -11.95 12.66
C ALA A 393 -32.59 -10.87 11.68
N ASP A 394 -32.95 -9.69 12.18
CA ASP A 394 -33.46 -8.54 11.44
C ASP A 394 -32.39 -7.49 11.09
N PHE A 395 -31.11 -7.86 11.16
CA PHE A 395 -30.01 -6.99 10.73
C PHE A 395 -30.22 -6.50 9.29
N THR A 396 -29.74 -5.28 9.01
CA THR A 396 -29.89 -4.65 7.69
C THR A 396 -28.60 -4.71 6.86
N SER A 397 -27.45 -4.76 7.52
CA SER A 397 -26.14 -4.75 6.89
C SER A 397 -25.08 -5.41 7.77
N LEU A 398 -24.09 -6.06 7.15
CA LEU A 398 -22.91 -6.58 7.84
C LEU A 398 -21.76 -5.55 7.92
N VAL A 399 -21.93 -4.34 7.37
CA VAL A 399 -20.90 -3.28 7.39
C VAL A 399 -20.43 -2.97 8.81
N ASP A 400 -21.36 -2.84 9.76
CA ASP A 400 -21.06 -2.50 11.16
C ASP A 400 -20.30 -3.62 11.90
N TYR A 401 -20.24 -4.81 11.28
CA TYR A 401 -19.53 -5.98 11.80
C TYR A 401 -18.18 -6.22 11.10
N GLU A 402 -17.76 -5.39 10.13
CA GLU A 402 -16.46 -5.55 9.44
C GLU A 402 -15.33 -5.74 10.45
N GLY A 403 -14.51 -6.78 10.26
CA GLY A 403 -13.38 -7.11 11.12
C GLY A 403 -13.72 -7.92 12.38
N TYR A 404 -14.99 -8.01 12.77
CA TYR A 404 -15.43 -8.79 13.93
C TYR A 404 -15.71 -10.25 13.57
N VAL A 405 -15.62 -11.13 14.58
CA VAL A 405 -16.10 -12.51 14.48
C VAL A 405 -17.50 -12.59 15.04
N VAL A 406 -18.43 -13.06 14.21
CA VAL A 406 -19.85 -13.04 14.52
C VAL A 406 -20.47 -14.42 14.55
N ILE A 407 -21.50 -14.58 15.39
CA ILE A 407 -22.41 -15.71 15.39
C ILE A 407 -23.69 -15.31 14.67
N VAL A 408 -24.19 -16.18 13.80
CA VAL A 408 -25.49 -16.03 13.14
C VAL A 408 -26.29 -17.30 13.36
N ARG A 409 -27.50 -17.16 13.89
CA ARG A 409 -28.36 -18.29 14.24
C ARG A 409 -29.46 -18.52 13.21
N ASN A 410 -29.87 -19.78 13.12
CA ASN A 410 -31.07 -20.21 12.38
C ASN A 410 -31.15 -19.69 10.94
N VAL A 411 -30.04 -19.76 10.20
CA VAL A 411 -30.01 -19.35 8.79
C VAL A 411 -30.43 -20.49 7.87
N THR A 412 -31.36 -20.22 6.96
CA THR A 412 -31.79 -21.19 5.95
C THR A 412 -30.90 -21.08 4.72
N VAL A 413 -30.27 -22.19 4.30
CA VAL A 413 -29.48 -22.24 3.06
C VAL A 413 -30.40 -22.18 1.85
N THR A 414 -30.23 -21.17 1.01
CA THR A 414 -31.04 -20.96 -0.21
C THR A 414 -30.35 -21.49 -1.47
N SER A 415 -29.02 -21.37 -1.55
CA SER A 415 -28.21 -21.95 -2.63
C SER A 415 -26.74 -22.03 -2.24
N VAL A 416 -25.96 -22.79 -2.99
CA VAL A 416 -24.50 -22.91 -2.80
C VAL A 416 -23.82 -22.67 -4.15
N GLY A 417 -22.86 -21.74 -4.17
CA GLY A 417 -22.04 -21.46 -5.34
C GLY A 417 -21.12 -22.62 -5.69
N THR A 418 -20.76 -22.74 -6.97
CA THR A 418 -19.77 -23.74 -7.41
C THR A 418 -18.37 -23.35 -6.92
N PRO A 419 -17.59 -24.28 -6.33
CA PRO A 419 -16.21 -24.02 -5.95
C PRO A 419 -15.34 -23.64 -7.17
N ASN A 420 -14.47 -22.64 -6.99
CA ASN A 420 -13.42 -22.33 -7.95
C ASN A 420 -12.25 -23.33 -7.85
N ASP A 421 -11.19 -23.13 -8.63
CA ASP A 421 -10.02 -24.02 -8.67
C ASP A 421 -9.27 -24.11 -7.33
N GLU A 422 -9.39 -23.09 -6.47
CA GLU A 422 -8.85 -23.07 -5.11
C GLU A 422 -9.83 -23.68 -4.09
N GLY A 423 -10.99 -24.16 -4.55
CA GLY A 423 -12.06 -24.68 -3.72
C GLY A 423 -12.78 -23.60 -2.90
N ALA A 424 -12.68 -22.33 -3.29
CA ALA A 424 -13.42 -21.22 -2.67
C ALA A 424 -14.84 -21.16 -3.22
N TYR A 425 -15.83 -20.94 -2.35
CA TYR A 425 -17.25 -20.83 -2.72
C TYR A 425 -18.03 -20.01 -1.71
N THR A 426 -19.26 -19.63 -2.07
CA THR A 426 -20.18 -18.89 -1.20
C THR A 426 -21.45 -19.71 -0.97
N ILE A 427 -21.88 -19.80 0.29
CA ILE A 427 -23.20 -20.33 0.70
C ILE A 427 -24.12 -19.12 0.84
N TYR A 428 -25.25 -19.14 0.14
CA TYR A 428 -26.24 -18.06 0.19
C TYR A 428 -27.35 -18.46 1.15
N CYS A 429 -27.58 -17.65 2.18
CA CYS A 429 -28.54 -17.93 3.22
C CYS A 429 -29.52 -16.78 3.45
N LYS A 430 -30.58 -17.09 4.19
CA LYS A 430 -31.52 -16.10 4.73
C LYS A 430 -31.75 -16.32 6.21
N THR A 431 -31.88 -15.24 6.97
CA THR A 431 -32.30 -15.31 8.37
C THR A 431 -33.80 -15.61 8.47
N GLU A 432 -34.28 -15.85 9.70
CA GLU A 432 -35.72 -16.00 9.99
C GLU A 432 -36.52 -14.73 9.65
N ALA A 433 -35.90 -13.54 9.73
CA ALA A 433 -36.50 -12.28 9.29
C ALA A 433 -36.34 -12.02 7.77
N ASN A 434 -35.87 -13.03 7.01
CA ASN A 434 -35.67 -12.98 5.56
C ASN A 434 -34.60 -11.96 5.09
N ALA A 435 -33.69 -11.55 5.99
CA ALA A 435 -32.48 -10.81 5.62
C ALA A 435 -31.50 -11.75 4.89
N GLU A 436 -30.86 -11.26 3.83
CA GLU A 436 -29.87 -12.02 3.07
C GLU A 436 -28.53 -12.03 3.81
N ILE A 437 -27.93 -13.21 3.95
CA ILE A 437 -26.62 -13.36 4.58
C ILE A 437 -25.82 -14.45 3.89
N ASN A 438 -24.55 -14.16 3.61
CA ASN A 438 -23.69 -15.04 2.82
C ASN A 438 -22.50 -15.51 3.65
N PHE A 439 -22.19 -16.80 3.56
CA PHE A 439 -21.02 -17.40 4.18
C PHE A 439 -19.99 -17.73 3.11
N ARG A 440 -18.77 -17.24 3.27
CA ARG A 440 -17.68 -17.42 2.32
C ARG A 440 -16.69 -18.44 2.84
N ILE A 441 -16.38 -19.41 2.00
CA ILE A 441 -15.28 -20.35 2.22
C ILE A 441 -14.15 -19.88 1.32
N ASP A 442 -13.04 -19.45 1.92
CA ASP A 442 -11.89 -18.95 1.18
C ASP A 442 -11.03 -20.08 0.58
N GLY A 443 -10.29 -19.78 -0.48
CA GLY A 443 -9.35 -20.71 -1.10
C GLY A 443 -8.28 -21.20 -0.12
N GLY A 444 -7.79 -20.31 0.73
CA GLY A 444 -6.75 -20.59 1.72
C GLY A 444 -7.23 -21.33 2.98
N ALA A 445 -8.54 -21.47 3.22
CA ALA A 445 -9.07 -22.10 4.42
C ALA A 445 -8.66 -23.58 4.52
N TYR A 446 -8.08 -23.99 5.65
CA TYR A 446 -7.63 -25.36 5.87
C TYR A 446 -7.53 -25.73 7.37
N PRO A 447 -8.20 -26.81 7.85
CA PRO A 447 -9.09 -27.69 7.10
C PRO A 447 -10.34 -26.95 6.61
N LYS A 448 -10.82 -27.30 5.41
CA LYS A 448 -11.93 -26.60 4.76
C LYS A 448 -13.27 -27.25 5.10
N LEU A 449 -14.34 -26.45 5.15
CA LEU A 449 -15.71 -26.98 5.23
C LEU A 449 -16.00 -27.85 4.00
N ASP A 450 -16.43 -29.10 4.24
CA ASP A 450 -16.78 -30.03 3.16
C ASP A 450 -17.98 -29.50 2.38
N TYR A 451 -17.74 -29.21 1.11
CA TYR A 451 -18.74 -28.72 0.17
C TYR A 451 -19.98 -29.63 0.12
N ASN A 452 -19.80 -30.95 0.19
CA ASN A 452 -20.89 -31.91 0.08
C ASN A 452 -21.72 -32.06 1.36
N SER A 453 -21.28 -31.47 2.47
CA SER A 453 -22.00 -31.52 3.74
C SER A 453 -23.18 -30.54 3.82
N ILE A 454 -23.22 -29.56 2.90
CA ILE A 454 -24.19 -28.46 2.92
C ILE A 454 -25.46 -28.86 2.17
N GLN A 455 -26.61 -28.68 2.82
CA GLN A 455 -27.91 -29.05 2.28
C GLN A 455 -28.79 -27.81 2.07
N VAL A 456 -29.20 -27.58 0.82
CA VAL A 456 -30.14 -26.50 0.48
C VAL A 456 -31.49 -26.75 1.15
N GLY A 457 -32.08 -25.70 1.72
CA GLY A 457 -33.36 -25.73 2.43
C GLY A 457 -33.26 -26.12 3.91
N LYS A 458 -32.07 -26.46 4.41
CA LYS A 458 -31.83 -26.76 5.82
C LYS A 458 -31.34 -25.53 6.60
N ILE A 459 -31.50 -25.59 7.92
CA ILE A 459 -31.20 -24.50 8.86
C ILE A 459 -29.86 -24.76 9.53
N TYR A 460 -29.00 -23.75 9.59
CA TYR A 460 -27.66 -23.81 10.17
C TYR A 460 -27.45 -22.69 11.18
N ASN A 461 -26.53 -22.92 12.12
CA ASN A 461 -25.87 -21.87 12.89
C ASN A 461 -24.47 -21.67 12.31
N GLY A 462 -24.09 -20.41 12.09
CA GLY A 462 -22.80 -20.05 11.53
C GLY A 462 -21.97 -19.21 12.50
N ILE A 463 -20.64 -19.35 12.44
CA ILE A 463 -19.68 -18.45 13.06
C ILE A 463 -18.54 -18.17 12.09
N GLY A 464 -18.13 -16.90 12.00
CA GLY A 464 -17.04 -16.51 11.13
C GLY A 464 -16.71 -15.03 11.23
N GLY A 465 -15.58 -14.64 10.66
CA GLY A 465 -15.18 -13.24 10.61
C GLY A 465 -15.87 -12.49 9.49
N VAL A 466 -16.29 -11.24 9.70
CA VAL A 466 -16.95 -10.45 8.66
C VAL A 466 -15.90 -9.67 7.87
N SER A 467 -15.89 -9.84 6.56
CA SER A 467 -15.04 -9.06 5.66
C SER A 467 -15.84 -8.62 4.44
N LYS A 468 -15.39 -7.52 3.84
CA LYS A 468 -15.84 -7.14 2.50
C LYS A 468 -15.42 -8.25 1.51
N PHE A 469 -16.26 -8.50 0.52
CA PHE A 469 -15.96 -9.33 -0.63
C PHE A 469 -16.69 -8.72 -1.84
N HIS A 470 -15.92 -8.03 -2.69
CA HIS A 470 -16.44 -7.13 -3.71
C HIS A 470 -17.38 -6.07 -3.09
N ASP A 471 -18.57 -5.86 -3.64
CA ASP A 471 -19.48 -4.80 -3.18
C ASP A 471 -20.39 -5.23 -2.00
N THR A 472 -20.10 -6.37 -1.37
CA THR A 472 -20.90 -6.94 -0.27
C THR A 472 -20.02 -7.33 0.91
N TYR A 473 -20.63 -7.57 2.07
CA TYR A 473 -19.96 -8.13 3.23
C TYR A 473 -20.43 -9.57 3.45
N GLN A 474 -19.49 -10.46 3.77
CA GLN A 474 -19.75 -11.90 3.94
C GLN A 474 -19.13 -12.40 5.24
N VAL A 475 -19.72 -13.45 5.81
CA VAL A 475 -19.19 -14.15 6.99
C VAL A 475 -18.19 -15.21 6.51
N MET A 476 -16.91 -14.95 6.71
CA MET A 476 -15.79 -15.80 6.32
C MET A 476 -15.67 -16.98 7.30
N ILE A 477 -15.88 -18.18 6.77
CA ILE A 477 -15.78 -19.44 7.51
C ILE A 477 -14.31 -19.75 7.79
N GLY A 478 -14.00 -20.08 9.05
CA GLY A 478 -12.67 -20.42 9.51
C GLY A 478 -12.26 -21.86 9.25
N ASN A 479 -11.05 -22.18 9.73
CA ASN A 479 -10.49 -23.52 9.66
C ASN A 479 -11.32 -24.50 10.50
N GLN A 480 -11.73 -25.62 9.90
CA GLN A 480 -12.49 -26.68 10.56
C GLN A 480 -11.57 -27.49 11.47
N THR A 481 -11.38 -27.00 12.69
CA THR A 481 -10.54 -27.63 13.72
C THR A 481 -11.39 -28.16 14.87
N ASN A 482 -10.81 -29.06 15.68
CA ASN A 482 -11.50 -29.61 16.84
C ASN A 482 -11.86 -28.50 17.84
N GLY A 483 -13.15 -28.31 18.10
CA GLY A 483 -13.66 -27.41 19.15
C GLY A 483 -14.61 -26.32 18.66
N ILE A 484 -14.55 -25.91 17.39
CA ILE A 484 -15.51 -24.96 16.81
C ILE A 484 -15.83 -25.35 15.36
N ASN A 485 -17.05 -25.84 15.13
CA ASN A 485 -17.59 -26.07 13.80
C ASN A 485 -18.28 -24.79 13.34
N ASP A 486 -17.85 -24.24 12.21
CA ASP A 486 -18.23 -22.88 11.80
C ASP A 486 -19.54 -22.78 11.06
N PHE A 487 -20.09 -23.92 10.66
CA PHE A 487 -21.38 -24.00 9.98
C PHE A 487 -22.06 -25.31 10.34
N VAL A 488 -22.91 -25.27 11.36
CA VAL A 488 -23.48 -26.45 12.00
C VAL A 488 -24.95 -26.57 11.68
N LEU A 489 -25.35 -27.72 11.13
CA LEU A 489 -26.75 -28.05 10.90
C LEU A 489 -27.50 -28.02 12.24
N VAL A 490 -28.57 -27.23 12.31
CA VAL A 490 -29.50 -27.28 13.45
C VAL A 490 -30.30 -28.58 13.31
N SER A 491 -30.08 -29.52 14.22
CA SER A 491 -30.87 -30.76 14.24
C SER A 491 -32.34 -30.42 14.49
N GLU A 492 -33.22 -30.96 13.65
CA GLU A 492 -34.68 -30.87 13.81
C GLU A 492 -35.18 -31.43 15.14
#